data_AF-A0A5C8V2D5-F1
#
_entry.id   AF-A0A5C8V2D5-F1
#
_cell.length_a   1.000
_cell.length_b   1.000
_cell.length_c   1.000
_cell.angle_alpha   90.00
_cell.angle_beta   90.00
_cell.angle_gamma   90.00
#
_symmetry.space_group_name_H-M   'P 1'
#
loop_
_entity.id
_entity.type
_entity.pdbx_description
1 polymer ?
#
loop_
_entity_poly.entity_id
_entity_poly.type
_entity_poly.pdbx_seq_one_letter_code
_entity_poly.pdbx_strand_id
1 'polypeptide(L)' 'MKRFLYSIILLLFFHFFLWSCSTTLKPYERQYINDPEMSMSGTSDIKFQHYVHTIREGALVAEGNKGSGGCGCN' A
#
# COMPACT_ATOMS: atom_id res chain seq x y z
N MET A 1 23.12 -10.85 -39.92
CA MET A 1 23.43 -11.81 -38.83
C MET A 1 23.58 -11.14 -37.46
N LYS A 2 24.41 -10.11 -37.27
CA LYS A 2 24.58 -9.44 -35.96
C LYS A 2 23.28 -8.87 -35.35
N ARG A 3 22.40 -8.26 -36.16
CA ARG A 3 21.07 -7.75 -35.73
C ARG A 3 20.12 -8.85 -35.22
N PHE A 4 20.20 -10.04 -35.81
CA PHE A 4 19.43 -11.21 -35.38
C PHE A 4 19.98 -11.76 -34.06
N LEU A 5 21.30 -11.78 -33.92
CA LEU A 5 21.98 -12.19 -32.69
C LEU A 5 21.65 -11.26 -31.51
N TYR A 6 21.61 -9.93 -31.73
CA TYR A 6 21.18 -8.97 -30.71
C TYR A 6 19.72 -9.15 -30.30
N SER A 7 18.84 -9.49 -31.24
CA SER A 7 17.42 -9.75 -30.94
C SER A 7 17.25 -10.99 -30.06
N ILE A 8 18.02 -12.06 -30.30
CA ILE A 8 18.02 -13.26 -29.46
C ILE A 8 18.55 -12.94 -28.06
N ILE A 9 19.64 -12.16 -27.96
CA ILE A 9 20.21 -11.76 -26.66
C ILE A 9 19.20 -10.93 -25.85
N LEU A 10 18.48 -10.00 -26.49
CA LEU A 10 17.44 -9.20 -25.82
C LEU A 10 16.27 -10.06 -25.34
N LEU A 11 15.84 -11.05 -26.12
CA LEU A 11 14.77 -11.97 -25.72
C LEU A 11 15.18 -12.86 -24.54
N LEU A 12 16.42 -13.36 -24.53
CA LEU A 12 16.97 -14.14 -23.41
C LEU A 12 17.08 -13.29 -22.14
N PHE A 13 17.53 -12.04 -22.27
CA PHE A 13 17.59 -11.10 -21.16
C PHE A 13 16.19 -10.86 -20.58
N PHE A 14 15.20 -10.59 -21.44
CA PHE A 14 13.81 -10.39 -21.01
C PHE A 14 13.24 -11.61 -20.26
N HIS A 15 13.52 -12.83 -20.74
CA HIS A 15 13.08 -14.06 -20.08
C HIS A 15 13.68 -14.23 -18.68
N PHE A 16 14.92 -13.80 -18.48
CA PHE A 16 15.58 -13.85 -17.17
C PHE A 16 14.90 -12.95 -16.13
N PHE A 17 14.42 -11.75 -16.51
CA PHE A 17 13.67 -10.88 -15.58
C PHE A 17 12.32 -11.46 -15.15
N LEU A 18 11.67 -12.21 -16.03
CA LEU A 18 10.39 -12.86 -15.70
C LEU A 18 10.53 -13.95 -14.64
N TRP A 19 11.71 -14.60 -14.56
CA TRP A 19 11.98 -15.63 -13.56
C TRP A 19 12.12 -15.10 -12.12
N SER A 20 12.56 -13.85 -11.94
CA SER A 20 12.74 -13.23 -10.62
C SER A 20 11.45 -13.00 -9.85
N CYS A 21 10.28 -13.02 -10.51
CA CYS A 21 8.97 -12.84 -9.87
C CYS A 21 8.37 -14.15 -9.33
N SER A 22 9.05 -15.29 -9.53
CA SER A 22 8.48 -16.63 -9.27
C SER A 22 8.83 -17.25 -7.92
N THR A 23 9.40 -16.48 -6.97
CA THR A 23 9.65 -17.02 -5.63
C THR A 23 8.32 -17.29 -4.93
N THR A 24 7.92 -18.56 -4.98
CA THR A 24 6.80 -19.08 -4.22
C THR A 24 7.07 -18.86 -2.74
N LEU A 25 6.23 -18.04 -2.11
CA LEU A 25 6.32 -17.78 -0.68
C LEU A 25 6.21 -19.10 0.08
N LYS A 26 6.96 -19.22 1.17
CA LYS A 26 6.93 -20.44 1.97
C LYS A 26 5.51 -20.62 2.51
N PRO A 27 5.02 -21.86 2.69
CA PRO A 27 3.63 -22.10 3.05
C PRO A 27 3.13 -21.31 4.27
N TYR A 28 4.01 -21.04 5.24
CA TYR A 28 3.74 -20.25 6.44
C TYR A 28 3.84 -18.73 6.24
N GLU A 29 4.52 -18.22 5.21
CA GLU A 29 4.54 -16.79 4.88
C GLU A 29 3.23 -16.36 4.21
N ARG A 30 2.48 -17.31 3.63
CA ARG A 30 1.19 -17.05 2.97
C ARG A 30 0.09 -16.57 3.91
N GLN A 31 0.22 -16.80 5.22
CA GLN A 31 -0.77 -16.34 6.20
C GLN A 31 -0.80 -14.80 6.34
N TYR A 32 0.33 -14.15 6.07
CA TYR A 32 0.47 -12.68 6.15
C TYR A 32 0.06 -11.99 4.85
N ILE A 33 -0.19 -12.76 3.78
CA ILE A 33 -0.73 -12.22 2.53
C ILE A 33 -2.20 -11.90 2.76
N ASN A 34 -2.59 -10.64 2.59
CA ASN A 34 -3.93 -10.13 2.89
C ASN A 34 -4.30 -10.23 4.37
N ASP A 35 -3.34 -9.95 5.26
CA ASP A 35 -3.68 -9.77 6.67
C ASP A 35 -4.77 -8.69 6.82
N PRO A 36 -5.91 -8.98 7.47
CA PRO A 36 -6.95 -8.00 7.75
C PRO A 36 -6.44 -6.74 8.45
N GLU A 37 -5.36 -6.83 9.24
CA GLU A 37 -4.73 -5.68 9.90
C GLU A 37 -4.07 -4.72 8.91
N MET A 38 -3.56 -5.24 7.78
CA MET A 38 -2.92 -4.47 6.71
C MET A 38 -3.94 -3.92 5.70
N SER A 39 -5.24 -4.08 5.96
CA SER A 39 -6.31 -3.51 5.14
C SER A 39 -6.24 -1.98 5.12
N MET A 40 -6.10 -1.43 3.92
CA MET A 40 -6.03 0.01 3.68
C MET A 40 -7.30 0.77 4.11
N SER A 41 -8.42 0.06 4.26
CA SER A 41 -9.69 0.67 4.66
C SER A 41 -9.81 0.94 6.17
N GLY A 42 -8.97 0.30 7.00
CA GLY A 42 -8.98 0.41 8.46
C GLY A 42 -10.28 -0.08 9.13
N THR A 43 -10.16 -0.60 10.35
CA THR A 43 -11.34 -0.92 11.18
C THR A 43 -12.00 0.37 11.72
N SER A 44 -13.22 0.26 12.26
CA SER A 44 -13.91 1.41 12.90
C SER A 44 -13.06 2.05 14.01
N ASP A 45 -12.34 1.23 14.76
CA ASP A 45 -11.55 1.68 15.90
C ASP A 45 -10.33 2.48 15.44
N ILE A 46 -9.65 2.02 14.37
CA ILE A 46 -8.55 2.75 13.73
C ILE A 46 -9.04 4.09 13.15
N LYS A 47 -10.23 4.11 12.54
CA LYS A 47 -10.84 5.36 12.04
C LYS A 47 -11.10 6.36 13.16
N PHE A 48 -11.57 5.89 14.32
CA PHE A 48 -11.75 6.74 15.48
C PHE A 48 -10.41 7.25 16.04
N GLN A 49 -9.40 6.39 16.15
CA GLN A 49 -8.05 6.81 16.57
C GLN A 49 -7.47 7.87 15.63
N HIS A 50 -7.57 7.64 14.31
CA HIS A 50 -7.12 8.60 13.31
C HIS A 50 -7.89 9.93 13.39
N TYR A 51 -9.19 9.87 13.67
CA TYR A 51 -9.98 11.07 13.95
C TYR A 51 -9.44 11.84 15.17
N VAL A 52 -9.12 11.16 16.28
CA VAL A 52 -8.52 11.82 17.46
C VAL A 52 -7.15 12.42 17.12
N HIS A 53 -6.30 11.72 16.37
CA HIS A 53 -4.99 12.22 15.94
C HIS A 53 -5.12 13.47 15.06
N THR A 54 -6.02 13.45 14.08
CA THR A 54 -6.26 14.61 13.20
C THR A 54 -6.80 15.84 13.93
N ILE A 55 -7.60 15.66 14.99
CA ILE A 55 -7.99 16.77 15.88
C ILE A 55 -6.78 17.31 16.65
N ARG A 56 -5.92 16.44 17.20
CA ARG A 56 -4.71 16.84 17.96
C ARG A 56 -3.68 17.55 17.08
N GLU A 57 -3.57 17.15 15.82
CA GLU A 57 -2.64 17.72 14.85
C GLU A 57 -3.16 19.02 14.21
N GLY A 58 -4.40 19.43 14.51
CA GLY A 58 -5.01 20.62 13.91
C GLY A 58 -5.27 20.46 12.41
N ALA A 59 -5.30 19.23 11.89
CA ALA A 59 -5.52 18.95 10.47
C ALA A 59 -7.00 19.12 10.05
N LEU A 60 -7.92 19.24 11.00
CA LEU A 60 -9.35 19.41 10.75
C LEU A 60 -9.78 20.87 10.98
N VAL A 61 -10.23 21.52 9.91
CA VAL A 61 -10.85 22.86 9.92
C VAL A 61 -12.32 22.77 10.36
N ALA A 62 -12.86 23.86 10.90
CA ALA A 62 -14.23 24.00 11.41
C ALA A 62 -15.30 24.06 10.31
N GLU A 63 -15.24 23.20 9.29
CA GLU A 63 -16.32 23.04 8.32
C GLU A 63 -17.21 21.85 8.68
N GLY A 64 -18.51 22.15 8.87
CA GLY A 64 -19.62 21.19 8.89
C GLY A 64 -19.77 20.34 10.17
N ASN A 65 -20.90 19.62 10.26
CA ASN A 65 -21.42 18.84 11.40
C ASN A 65 -20.47 17.73 11.92
N LYS A 66 -19.34 18.11 12.54
CA LYS A 66 -18.50 17.18 13.30
C LYS A 66 -19.14 16.97 14.67
N GLY A 67 -19.39 15.71 15.04
CA GLY A 67 -20.01 15.35 16.33
C GLY A 67 -19.19 15.72 17.58
N SER A 68 -17.94 16.17 17.43
CA SER A 68 -17.11 16.63 18.54
C SER A 68 -16.02 17.64 18.14
N GLY A 69 -15.92 18.71 18.93
CA GLY A 69 -14.70 19.12 19.63
C GLY A 69 -13.48 19.60 18.83
N GLY A 70 -13.61 20.66 18.04
CA GLY A 70 -12.47 21.47 17.58
C GLY A 70 -12.95 22.82 17.07
N CYS A 71 -12.36 23.93 17.55
CA CYS A 71 -12.61 25.28 17.02
C CYS A 71 -12.10 25.43 15.57
N GLY A 72 -11.38 24.43 15.05
CA GLY A 72 -10.98 24.31 13.66
C GLY A 72 -10.21 25.51 13.12
N CYS A 73 -9.35 26.07 13.97
CA CYS A 73 -8.39 27.08 13.58
C CYS A 73 -7.19 26.40 12.92
N ASN A 74 -7.24 26.24 11.60
CA ASN A 74 -6.07 26.32 10.73
C ASN A 74 -6.37 27.38 9.67
#